data_AF-A0A928VKE2-F1
#
_entry.id   AF-A0A928VKE2-F1
#
_cell.length_a   1.000
_cell.length_b   1.000
_cell.length_c   1.000
_cell.angle_alpha   90.00
_cell.angle_beta   90.00
_cell.angle_gamma   90.00
#
_symmetry.space_group_name_H-M   'P 1'
#
loop_
_entity.id
_entity.type
_entity.pdbx_description
1 polymer ?
#
loop_
_entity_poly.entity_id
_entity_poly.type
_entity_poly.pdbx_seq_one_letter_code
_entity_poly.pdbx_strand_id
1 'polypeptide(L)'
;MQLLDICSLKEILELLNESESTIDRRRAHGIKNPLDPMAWQRGIHWFQPNERGRITYNKAMIQIWLVAVSQEDRQMHLNAIAEFQRSIPGAKAKRFNVA
;
A
#
# COMPACT_ATOMS: atom_id res chain seq x y z
N MET A 1 -13.92 10.13 3.51
CA MET A 1 -12.55 10.09 2.93
C MET A 1 -12.52 8.95 1.93
N GLN A 2 -12.15 9.21 0.68
CA GLN A 2 -11.99 8.16 -0.34
C GLN A 2 -10.62 7.51 -0.17
N LEU A 3 -10.57 6.18 0.02
CA LEU A 3 -9.32 5.44 0.28
C LEU A 3 -8.57 4.99 -1.00
N LEU A 4 -9.10 5.34 -2.17
CA LEU A 4 -8.47 5.10 -3.47
C LEU A 4 -8.22 6.43 -4.17
N ASP A 5 -6.96 6.85 -4.17
CA ASP A 5 -6.48 8.04 -4.88
C ASP A 5 -5.20 7.66 -5.64
N ILE A 6 -5.30 7.54 -6.97
CA ILE A 6 -4.22 6.99 -7.80
C ILE A 6 -3.30 8.11 -8.27
N CYS A 7 -2.00 7.97 -7.99
CA CYS A 7 -0.99 8.92 -8.42
C CYS A 7 0.24 8.24 -9.05
N SER A 8 1.06 9.06 -9.69
CA SER A 8 2.31 8.67 -10.32
C SER A 8 3.47 8.54 -9.32
N LEU A 9 4.59 7.95 -9.77
CA LEU A 9 5.84 7.92 -8.98
C LEU A 9 6.31 9.33 -8.62
N LYS A 10 6.30 10.27 -9.59
CA LYS A 10 6.73 11.65 -9.37
C LYS A 10 6.01 12.29 -8.18
N GLU A 11 4.70 12.14 -8.10
CA GLU A 11 3.89 12.68 -7.01
C GLU A 11 4.22 12.03 -5.66
N ILE A 12 4.59 10.75 -5.63
CA ILE A 12 5.02 10.07 -4.39
C ILE A 12 6.40 10.54 -3.95
N LEU A 13 7.34 10.74 -4.88
CA LEU A 13 8.66 11.28 -4.57
C LEU A 13 8.54 12.69 -3.97
N GLU A 14 7.68 13.52 -4.54
CA GLU A 14 7.38 14.87 -4.02
C GLU A 14 6.68 14.81 -2.65
N LEU A 15 5.70 13.91 -2.48
CA LEU A 15 4.95 13.75 -1.23
C LEU A 15 5.85 13.34 -0.06
N LEU A 16 6.73 12.36 -0.29
CA LEU A 16 7.56 11.78 0.76
C LEU A 16 8.92 12.47 0.89
N ASN A 17 9.29 13.30 -0.08
CA ASN A 17 10.63 13.86 -0.22
C ASN A 17 11.72 12.76 -0.19
N GLU A 18 11.46 11.67 -0.94
CA GLU A 18 12.31 10.48 -0.99
C GLU A 18 12.83 10.20 -2.41
N SER A 19 13.93 9.45 -2.51
CA SER A 19 14.46 8.97 -3.79
C SER A 19 13.66 7.79 -4.33
N GLU A 20 13.71 7.59 -5.66
CA GLU A 20 13.13 6.42 -6.31
C GLU A 20 13.67 5.10 -5.73
N SER A 21 14.98 5.02 -5.48
CA SER A 21 15.60 3.86 -4.83
C SER A 21 15.04 3.55 -3.44
N THR A 22 14.55 4.56 -2.71
CA THR A 22 13.90 4.35 -1.40
C THR A 22 12.50 3.79 -1.59
N ILE A 23 11.72 4.33 -2.54
CA ILE A 23 10.39 3.79 -2.87
C ILE A 23 10.51 2.33 -3.36
N ASP A 24 11.53 2.03 -4.17
CA ASP A 24 11.80 0.67 -4.65
C ASP A 24 12.06 -0.30 -3.50
N ARG A 25 12.87 0.12 -2.51
CA ARG A 25 13.09 -0.67 -1.29
C ARG A 25 11.80 -0.90 -0.51
N ARG A 26 10.92 0.10 -0.39
CA ARG A 26 9.61 -0.05 0.28
C ARG A 26 8.74 -1.09 -0.41
N ARG A 27 8.66 -1.06 -1.75
CA ARG A 27 7.92 -2.06 -2.53
C ARG A 27 8.53 -3.46 -2.38
N ALA A 28 9.86 -3.57 -2.51
CA ALA A 28 10.58 -4.84 -2.34
C ALA A 28 10.39 -5.43 -0.94
N HIS A 29 10.40 -4.59 0.11
CA HIS A 29 10.12 -5.01 1.48
C HIS A 29 8.72 -5.60 1.63
N GLY A 30 7.70 -4.97 1.04
CA GLY A 30 6.32 -5.50 1.05
C GLY A 30 6.14 -6.80 0.25
N ILE A 31 6.90 -6.98 -0.83
CA ILE A 31 6.92 -8.25 -1.57
C ILE A 31 7.55 -9.36 -0.71
N LYS A 32 8.67 -9.07 -0.04
CA LYS A 32 9.40 -10.04 0.80
C LYS A 32 8.66 -10.36 2.10
N ASN A 33 7.91 -9.41 2.65
CA ASN A 33 7.28 -9.50 3.97
C ASN A 33 5.77 -9.18 3.89
N PRO A 34 4.94 -10.01 3.22
CA PRO A 34 3.52 -9.73 3.03
C PRO A 34 2.69 -9.73 4.34
N LEU A 35 3.23 -10.31 5.42
CA LEU A 35 2.60 -10.33 6.75
C LEU A 35 3.02 -9.16 7.63
N ASP A 36 3.99 -8.35 7.21
CA ASP A 36 4.34 -7.12 7.89
C ASP A 36 3.28 -6.07 7.54
N PRO A 37 2.47 -5.62 8.51
CA PRO A 37 1.41 -4.69 8.22
C PRO A 37 1.93 -3.29 7.91
N MET A 38 3.14 -2.93 8.35
CA MET A 38 3.75 -1.64 8.01
C MET A 38 4.43 -1.65 6.63
N ALA A 39 4.43 -2.79 5.93
CA ALA A 39 5.03 -2.90 4.62
C ALA A 39 4.11 -2.40 3.50
N TRP A 40 4.70 -1.90 2.42
CA TRP A 40 3.95 -1.42 1.26
C TRP A 40 3.44 -2.58 0.40
N GLN A 41 2.20 -2.98 0.63
CA GLN A 41 1.55 -4.08 -0.08
C GLN A 41 1.09 -3.72 -1.50
N ARG A 42 1.36 -4.62 -2.45
CA ARG A 42 0.82 -4.55 -3.82
C ARG A 42 -0.70 -4.71 -3.78
N GLY A 43 -1.41 -3.90 -4.55
CA GLY A 43 -2.88 -3.84 -4.54
C GLY A 43 -3.46 -2.96 -3.44
N ILE A 44 -2.63 -2.39 -2.56
CA ILE A 44 -3.06 -1.46 -1.51
C ILE A 44 -2.34 -0.12 -1.64
N HIS A 45 -1.00 -0.14 -1.55
CA HIS A 45 -0.17 1.06 -1.60
C HIS A 45 0.32 1.36 -3.02
N TRP A 46 0.46 0.33 -3.84
CA TRP A 46 0.88 0.44 -5.23
C TRP A 46 0.25 -0.63 -6.09
N PHE A 47 0.08 -0.35 -7.37
CA PHE A 47 -0.55 -1.23 -8.35
C PHE A 47 0.36 -1.40 -9.54
N GLN A 48 0.34 -2.60 -10.09
CA GLN A 48 1.02 -2.91 -11.35
C GLN A 48 0.20 -4.00 -12.03
N PRO A 49 -0.38 -3.78 -13.23
CA PRO A 49 -1.30 -4.72 -13.85
C PRO A 49 -0.61 -6.02 -14.28
N ASN A 50 0.66 -5.95 -14.67
CA ASN A 50 1.52 -7.08 -15.01
C ASN A 50 2.99 -6.67 -14.82
N GLU A 51 3.93 -7.61 -14.97
CA GLU A 51 5.37 -7.35 -14.72
C GLU A 51 5.97 -6.23 -15.57
N ARG A 52 5.41 -5.96 -16.75
CA ARG A 52 5.84 -4.89 -17.67
C ARG A 52 4.97 -3.62 -17.54
N GLY A 53 3.94 -3.68 -16.70
CA GLY A 53 2.96 -2.61 -16.54
C GLY A 53 3.57 -1.44 -15.77
N ARG A 54 3.06 -0.23 -16.06
CA ARG A 54 3.40 0.97 -15.30
C ARG A 54 2.96 0.79 -13.83
N ILE A 55 3.84 1.15 -12.91
CA ILE A 55 3.53 1.20 -11.48
C ILE A 55 2.81 2.51 -11.18
N THR A 56 1.68 2.41 -10.48
CA THR A 56 0.95 3.55 -9.89
C THR A 56 0.81 3.34 -8.38
N TYR A 57 0.45 4.40 -7.66
CA TYR A 57 0.43 4.42 -6.20
C TYR A 57 -0.93 4.84 -5.67
N ASN A 58 -1.29 4.35 -4.48
CA ASN A 58 -2.44 4.84 -3.74
C ASN A 58 -1.99 5.91 -2.75
N LYS A 59 -2.15 7.18 -3.14
CA LYS A 59 -1.73 8.34 -2.36
C LYS A 59 -2.34 8.34 -0.96
N ALA A 60 -3.64 8.07 -0.86
CA ALA A 60 -4.37 8.05 0.41
C ALA A 60 -3.78 7.01 1.39
N MET A 61 -3.54 5.77 0.92
CA MET A 61 -2.98 4.71 1.77
C MET A 61 -1.52 5.00 2.18
N ILE A 62 -0.73 5.64 1.31
CA ILE A 62 0.64 6.05 1.63
C ILE A 62 0.65 7.17 2.67
N GLN A 63 -0.27 8.14 2.59
CA GLN A 63 -0.40 9.20 3.60
C GLN A 63 -0.81 8.64 4.96
N ILE A 64 -1.78 7.72 5.00
CA ILE A 64 -2.17 7.03 6.25
C ILE A 64 -0.97 6.25 6.80
N TRP A 65 -0.22 5.53 5.95
CA TRP A 65 1.01 4.85 6.37
C TRP A 65 2.04 5.82 6.96
N LEU A 66 2.24 6.99 6.35
CA LEU A 66 3.17 8.00 6.85
C LEU A 66 2.77 8.52 8.24
N VAL A 67 1.47 8.77 8.44
CA VAL A 67 0.92 9.18 9.75
C VAL A 67 1.07 8.06 10.78
N ALA A 68 0.83 6.81 10.39
CA ALA A 68 1.00 5.65 11.28
C ALA A 68 2.45 5.49 11.73
N VAL A 69 3.41 5.66 10.82
CA VAL A 69 4.83 5.62 11.15
C VAL A 69 5.21 6.76 12.11
N SER A 70 4.75 7.99 11.86
CA SER A 70 5.11 9.14 12.71
C SER A 70 4.48 9.09 14.10
N GLN A 71 3.35 8.42 14.25
CA GLN A 71 2.65 8.25 15.53
C GLN A 71 2.94 6.90 16.20
N GLU A 72 3.78 6.06 15.59
CA GLU A 72 4.01 4.67 16.02
C GLU A 72 2.71 3.84 16.14
N ASP A 73 1.65 4.23 15.41
CA ASP A 73 0.33 3.61 15.46
C ASP A 73 0.14 2.60 14.32
N ARG A 74 0.68 1.40 14.55
CA ARG A 74 0.50 0.25 13.65
C ARG A 74 -0.97 -0.16 13.50
N GLN A 75 -1.79 0.04 14.54
CA GLN A 75 -3.18 -0.39 14.51
C GLN A 75 -4.01 0.50 13.59
N MET A 76 -3.72 1.81 13.54
CA MET A 76 -4.35 2.72 12.58
C MET A 76 -4.12 2.26 11.14
N HIS A 77 -2.89 1.89 10.79
CA HIS A 77 -2.57 1.43 9.44
C HIS A 77 -3.28 0.13 9.08
N LEU A 78 -3.32 -0.84 10.02
CA LEU A 78 -4.09 -2.07 9.89
C LEU A 78 -5.58 -1.83 9.67
N ASN A 79 -6.18 -0.91 10.43
CA ASN A 79 -7.59 -0.56 10.30
C ASN A 79 -7.88 0.05 8.92
N ALA A 80 -7.00 0.92 8.43
CA ALA A 80 -7.13 1.51 7.09
C ALA A 80 -7.02 0.47 5.97
N ILE A 81 -6.10 -0.49 6.10
CA ILE A 81 -5.98 -1.63 5.17
C ILE A 81 -7.27 -2.43 5.13
N ALA A 82 -7.81 -2.79 6.30
CA ALA A 82 -9.04 -3.57 6.39
C ALA A 82 -10.23 -2.82 5.76
N GLU A 83 -10.34 -1.51 6.00
CA GLU A 83 -11.39 -0.68 5.42
C GLU A 83 -11.24 -0.54 3.91
N PHE A 84 -10.02 -0.30 3.42
CA PHE A 84 -9.74 -0.26 1.98
C PHE A 84 -10.16 -1.57 1.29
N GLN A 85 -9.81 -2.71 1.86
CA GLN A 85 -10.18 -4.03 1.31
C GLN A 85 -11.70 -4.25 1.30
N ARG A 86 -12.43 -3.81 2.33
CA ARG A 86 -13.90 -3.86 2.36
C ARG A 86 -14.54 -2.98 1.29
N SER A 87 -13.90 -1.85 0.95
CA SER A 87 -14.41 -0.90 -0.02
C SER A 87 -14.28 -1.35 -1.48
N ILE A 88 -13.46 -2.37 -1.77
CA ILE A 88 -13.26 -2.89 -3.13
C ILE A 88 -14.33 -3.96 -3.44
N PRO A 89 -15.23 -3.74 -4.41
CA PRO A 89 -16.23 -4.73 -4.81
C PRO A 89 -15.56 -6.01 -5.31
N GLY A 90 -15.93 -7.16 -4.74
CA GLY A 90 -15.40 -8.49 -5.13
C GLY A 90 -14.21 -9.00 -4.31
N ALA A 91 -13.72 -8.24 -3.32
CA ALA A 91 -12.74 -8.70 -2.33
C ALA A 91 -13.36 -9.68 -1.32
N LYS A 92 -13.89 -10.81 -1.77
CA LYS A 92 -14.16 -11.93 -0.85
C LYS A 92 -12.82 -12.48 -0.41
N ALA A 93 -12.58 -12.50 0.90
CA ALA A 93 -11.45 -13.21 1.49
C ALA A 93 -11.40 -14.62 0.89
N LYS A 94 -10.34 -14.95 0.13
CA LYS A 94 -10.08 -16.33 -0.27
C LYS A 94 -9.88 -17.09 1.03
N ARG A 95 -10.88 -17.88 1.43
CA ARG A 95 -10.71 -18.90 2.46
C ARG A 95 -9.61 -19.82 1.95
N PHE A 96 -8.44 -19.81 2.58
CA PHE A 96 -7.47 -20.87 2.39
C PHE A 96 -8.09 -22.11 3.02
N ASN A 97 -8.59 -23.02 2.18
CA ASN A 97 -8.86 -24.39 2.63
C ASN A 97 -7.50 -24.99 2.97
N VAL A 98 -7.24 -25.15 4.26
CA VAL A 98 -6.22 -26.06 4.74
C VAL A 98 -6.83 -27.44 4.61
N ALA A 99 -6.36 -28.20 3.61
CA ALA A 99 -6.62 -29.63 3.50
C ALA A 99 -5.61 -30.40 4.37
#